data_AF-A0A930W1V9-F1
#
_entry.id   AF-A0A930W1V9-F1
#
_cell.length_a   1.000
_cell.length_b   1.000
_cell.length_c   1.000
_cell.angle_alpha   90.00
_cell.angle_beta   90.00
_cell.angle_gamma   90.00
#
_symmetry.space_group_name_H-M   'P 1'
#
loop_
_entity.id
_entity.type
_entity.pdbx_description
1 polymer ?
#
loop_
_entity_poly.entity_id
_entity_poly.type
_entity_poly.pdbx_seq_one_letter_code
_entity_poly.pdbx_strand_id
1 'polypeptide(L)'
;MHKKCVQRGLHARLAVAVAVVFCCLFFSPFATKALADGSFEISDWLSGYGSSSLQSIYKNNKPAMDAASTWKFTTSRVTVGGSSSTTTDFVFPTTVTNVTSTYSSSYLGNGTRVQPYSSYVAKGTRVVFPAGFNGTVSNMIFEGEVSVEAGANVTFDNVTFYKGLDNKGTSTVKNSTVVQQDLTTTDDGVLNIENTRFQNSDNSAGITLPSNKISPAKVGAAYNESVTIPWAAASKGYDTFTMANLPDGLTLSPMENDVAARKSTATISGTPTTAQKNRVVRATIKNGTSYDFTIPMMMDVEKGTVAVPTATNYDYDGQEHNGYDISAHLNVAINGTIA
;
A
#
# COMPACT_ATOMS: atom_id res chain seq x y z
N MET A 1 -45.67 -5.89 22.48
CA MET A 1 -44.93 -5.00 21.53
C MET A 1 -43.82 -5.68 20.72
N HIS A 2 -43.52 -6.99 20.86
CA HIS A 2 -42.41 -7.64 20.15
C HIS A 2 -42.69 -8.12 18.70
N LYS A 3 -43.94 -8.47 18.35
CA LYS A 3 -44.26 -9.00 17.01
C LYS A 3 -44.14 -7.98 15.86
N LYS A 4 -44.41 -6.69 16.12
CA LYS A 4 -44.33 -5.62 15.10
C LYS A 4 -42.89 -5.25 14.69
N CYS A 5 -41.90 -5.45 15.56
CA CYS A 5 -40.50 -5.12 15.27
C CYS A 5 -39.85 -6.17 14.36
N VAL A 6 -40.12 -7.45 14.61
CA VAL A 6 -39.62 -8.58 13.81
C VAL A 6 -40.21 -8.56 12.38
N GLN A 7 -41.50 -8.24 12.27
CA GLN A 7 -42.18 -8.21 10.97
C GLN A 7 -41.68 -7.05 10.08
N ARG A 8 -41.33 -5.89 10.65
CA ARG A 8 -40.70 -4.78 9.91
C ARG A 8 -39.30 -5.12 9.40
N GLY A 9 -38.49 -5.84 10.19
CA GLY A 9 -37.17 -6.30 9.75
C GLY A 9 -37.24 -7.31 8.60
N LEU A 10 -38.23 -8.20 8.62
CA LEU A 10 -38.45 -9.18 7.55
C LEU A 10 -38.96 -8.51 6.27
N HIS A 11 -39.89 -7.55 6.37
CA HIS A 11 -40.37 -6.78 5.21
C HIS A 11 -39.28 -5.88 4.61
N ALA A 12 -38.41 -5.29 5.43
CA ALA A 12 -37.27 -4.52 4.94
C ALA A 12 -36.27 -5.41 4.18
N ARG A 13 -35.95 -6.60 4.72
CA ARG A 13 -35.07 -7.57 4.04
C ARG A 13 -35.67 -8.14 2.75
N LEU A 14 -36.98 -8.38 2.74
CA LEU A 14 -37.70 -8.85 1.54
C LEU A 14 -37.81 -7.75 0.48
N ALA A 15 -38.05 -6.50 0.87
CA ALA A 15 -38.06 -5.36 -0.05
C ALA A 15 -36.68 -5.11 -0.68
N VAL A 16 -35.60 -5.26 0.11
CA VAL A 16 -34.22 -5.23 -0.41
C VAL A 16 -33.99 -6.39 -1.39
N ALA A 17 -34.38 -7.62 -1.05
CA ALA A 17 -34.22 -8.77 -1.93
C ALA A 17 -35.00 -8.62 -3.26
N VAL A 18 -36.23 -8.08 -3.23
CA VAL A 18 -37.06 -7.90 -4.42
C VAL A 18 -36.57 -6.73 -5.29
N ALA A 19 -36.09 -5.63 -4.68
CA ALA A 19 -35.49 -4.51 -5.41
C ALA A 19 -34.16 -4.92 -6.09
N VAL A 20 -33.36 -5.77 -5.44
CA VAL A 20 -32.12 -6.33 -6.02
C VAL A 20 -32.43 -7.21 -7.23
N VAL A 21 -33.46 -8.08 -7.16
CA VAL A 21 -33.82 -8.96 -8.29
C VAL A 21 -34.31 -8.18 -9.51
N PHE A 22 -35.07 -7.09 -9.33
CA PHE A 22 -35.61 -6.30 -10.44
C PHE A 22 -34.57 -5.40 -11.13
N CYS A 23 -33.56 -4.92 -10.41
CA CYS A 23 -32.47 -4.12 -11.00
C CYS A 23 -31.51 -4.96 -11.88
N CYS A 24 -31.41 -6.28 -11.65
CA CYS A 24 -30.49 -7.14 -12.39
C CYS A 24 -31.00 -7.59 -13.78
N LEU A 25 -32.26 -7.31 -14.15
CA LEU A 25 -32.90 -7.90 -15.34
C LEU A 25 -32.91 -7.03 -16.61
N PHE A 26 -32.46 -5.77 -16.57
CA PHE A 26 -32.57 -4.88 -17.72
C PHE A 26 -31.24 -4.17 -18.08
N PHE A 27 -30.67 -4.59 -19.21
CA PHE A 27 -29.65 -3.91 -20.02
C PHE A 27 -28.26 -3.67 -19.41
N SER A 28 -27.56 -4.73 -19.00
CA SER A 28 -26.09 -4.71 -18.95
C SER A 28 -25.50 -6.06 -19.38
N PRO A 29 -24.35 -6.11 -20.05
CA PRO A 29 -23.66 -7.37 -20.40
C PRO A 29 -22.99 -8.03 -19.18
N PHE A 30 -23.50 -7.80 -17.96
CA PHE A 30 -23.04 -8.43 -16.73
C PHE A 30 -24.23 -9.04 -16.01
N ALA A 31 -24.05 -10.27 -15.52
CA ALA A 31 -24.89 -10.77 -14.44
C ALA A 31 -24.30 -10.20 -13.14
N THR A 32 -25.08 -9.38 -12.47
CA THR A 32 -24.79 -8.99 -11.10
C THR A 32 -25.78 -9.67 -10.19
N LYS A 33 -25.33 -10.16 -9.04
CA LYS A 33 -26.23 -10.70 -8.03
C LYS A 33 -25.68 -10.44 -6.64
N ALA A 34 -26.56 -10.03 -5.73
CA ALA A 34 -26.25 -10.08 -4.31
C ALA A 34 -26.29 -11.56 -3.87
N LEU A 35 -25.23 -12.00 -3.21
CA LEU A 35 -25.11 -13.35 -2.67
C LEU A 35 -25.74 -13.39 -1.26
N ALA A 36 -26.14 -14.60 -0.84
CA ALA A 36 -26.76 -14.81 0.46
C ALA A 36 -25.82 -14.50 1.64
N ASP A 37 -24.51 -14.47 1.38
CA ASP A 37 -23.48 -14.06 2.34
C ASP A 37 -23.30 -12.54 2.45
N GLY A 38 -24.10 -11.76 1.71
CA GLY A 38 -24.05 -10.30 1.70
C GLY A 38 -22.98 -9.71 0.77
N SER A 39 -22.27 -10.53 0.00
CA SER A 39 -21.36 -10.05 -1.05
C SER A 39 -22.11 -9.70 -2.34
N PHE A 40 -21.48 -8.87 -3.17
CA PHE A 40 -21.98 -8.52 -4.49
C PHE A 40 -21.09 -9.16 -5.55
N GLU A 41 -21.65 -10.07 -6.35
CA GLU A 41 -20.92 -10.73 -7.43
C GLU A 41 -21.07 -9.95 -8.75
N ILE A 42 -19.93 -9.75 -9.42
CA ILE A 42 -19.82 -9.17 -10.77
C ILE A 42 -19.32 -10.28 -11.70
N SER A 43 -20.21 -10.81 -12.54
CA SER A 43 -19.90 -11.89 -13.48
C SER A 43 -20.17 -11.47 -14.93
N ASP A 44 -19.42 -12.05 -15.86
CA ASP A 44 -19.64 -11.84 -17.31
C ASP A 44 -21.02 -12.39 -17.72
N TRP A 45 -21.79 -11.67 -18.55
CA TRP A 45 -23.07 -12.19 -19.04
C TRP A 45 -22.93 -13.00 -20.33
N LEU A 46 -21.96 -12.74 -21.20
CA LEU A 46 -21.75 -13.53 -22.42
C LEU A 46 -20.46 -13.09 -23.12
N SER A 47 -19.51 -14.01 -23.18
CA SER A 47 -18.38 -14.09 -24.10
C SER A 47 -18.19 -12.92 -25.09
N GLY A 48 -17.21 -12.08 -24.82
CA GLY A 48 -16.18 -11.80 -25.83
C GLY A 48 -16.08 -10.39 -26.41
N TYR A 49 -17.09 -9.53 -26.36
CA TYR A 49 -17.01 -8.26 -27.13
C TYR A 49 -17.63 -6.99 -26.50
N GLY A 50 -18.12 -7.04 -25.26
CA GLY A 50 -18.69 -5.86 -24.59
C GLY A 50 -18.05 -5.56 -23.24
N SER A 51 -17.05 -4.66 -23.18
CA SER A 51 -16.57 -4.17 -21.89
C SER A 51 -17.53 -3.13 -21.32
N SER A 52 -18.29 -3.45 -20.28
CA SER A 52 -18.95 -2.40 -19.47
C SER A 52 -17.99 -1.87 -18.44
N SER A 53 -18.04 -0.55 -18.27
CA SER A 53 -17.25 0.12 -17.26
C SER A 53 -17.79 -0.20 -15.86
N LEU A 54 -16.88 -0.34 -14.90
CA LEU A 54 -17.20 -0.50 -13.49
C LEU A 54 -18.06 0.67 -12.98
N GLN A 55 -17.87 1.87 -13.53
CA GLN A 55 -18.75 3.02 -13.32
C GLN A 55 -20.20 2.72 -13.68
N SER A 56 -20.46 2.11 -14.84
CA SER A 56 -21.82 1.78 -15.29
C SER A 56 -22.44 0.68 -14.40
N ILE A 57 -21.67 -0.37 -14.12
CA ILE A 57 -22.09 -1.47 -13.23
C ILE A 57 -22.47 -0.91 -11.86
N TYR A 58 -21.60 -0.07 -11.30
CA TYR A 58 -21.81 0.56 -10.00
C TYR A 58 -23.02 1.50 -10.02
N LYS A 59 -23.16 2.37 -11.03
CA LYS A 59 -24.31 3.29 -11.14
C LYS A 59 -25.63 2.53 -11.18
N ASN A 60 -25.71 1.43 -11.93
CA ASN A 60 -26.96 0.66 -12.10
C ASN A 60 -27.30 -0.19 -10.87
N ASN A 61 -26.30 -0.55 -10.05
CA ASN A 61 -26.47 -1.43 -8.90
C ASN A 61 -26.10 -0.77 -7.56
N LYS A 62 -25.98 0.57 -7.53
CA LYS A 62 -25.41 1.32 -6.41
C LYS A 62 -25.99 0.93 -5.04
N PRO A 63 -27.32 0.80 -4.84
CA PRO A 63 -27.85 0.43 -3.53
C PRO A 63 -27.38 -0.95 -3.05
N ALA A 64 -27.30 -1.93 -3.96
CA ALA A 64 -26.88 -3.29 -3.63
C ALA A 64 -25.36 -3.37 -3.40
N MET A 65 -24.59 -2.66 -4.24
CA MET A 65 -23.13 -2.61 -4.14
C MET A 65 -22.65 -1.84 -2.90
N ASP A 66 -23.33 -0.75 -2.52
CA ASP A 66 -23.04 0.00 -1.30
C ASP A 66 -23.40 -0.77 -0.03
N ALA A 67 -24.46 -1.61 -0.09
CA ALA A 67 -24.89 -2.45 1.02
C ALA A 67 -23.97 -3.67 1.23
N ALA A 68 -23.19 -4.06 0.22
CA ALA A 68 -22.26 -5.18 0.29
C ALA A 68 -20.89 -4.71 0.78
N SER A 69 -20.37 -5.36 1.83
CA SER A 69 -18.99 -5.12 2.30
C SER A 69 -17.95 -5.84 1.43
N THR A 70 -18.37 -6.82 0.64
CA THR A 70 -17.50 -7.60 -0.24
C THR A 70 -17.96 -7.53 -1.68
N TRP A 71 -17.06 -7.16 -2.59
CA TRP A 71 -17.27 -7.29 -4.03
C TRP A 71 -16.43 -8.43 -4.58
N LYS A 72 -17.09 -9.35 -5.29
CA LYS A 72 -16.47 -10.54 -5.86
C LYS A 72 -16.56 -10.51 -7.39
N PHE A 73 -15.41 -10.52 -8.04
CA PHE A 73 -15.31 -10.58 -9.49
C PHE A 73 -15.09 -12.03 -9.93
N THR A 74 -15.97 -12.51 -10.81
CA THR A 74 -15.87 -13.84 -11.46
C THR A 74 -15.64 -13.72 -12.97
N THR A 75 -15.39 -12.50 -13.44
CA THR A 75 -15.13 -12.14 -14.84
C THR A 75 -13.62 -12.03 -15.13
N SER A 76 -13.23 -12.23 -16.39
CA SER A 76 -11.86 -12.05 -16.85
C SER A 76 -11.40 -10.59 -16.81
N ARG A 77 -12.33 -9.66 -17.06
CA ARG A 77 -12.02 -8.24 -17.27
C ARG A 77 -13.18 -7.36 -16.82
N VAL A 78 -12.83 -6.20 -16.29
CA VAL A 78 -13.71 -5.05 -16.10
C VAL A 78 -13.00 -3.80 -16.58
N THR A 79 -13.71 -2.90 -17.27
CA THR A 79 -13.11 -1.62 -17.67
C THR A 79 -13.34 -0.54 -16.63
N VAL A 80 -12.44 0.42 -16.53
CA VAL A 80 -12.60 1.64 -15.74
C VAL A 80 -12.47 2.81 -16.70
N GLY A 81 -13.42 3.75 -16.63
CA GLY A 81 -13.50 4.90 -17.52
C GLY A 81 -14.56 4.74 -18.59
N GLY A 82 -14.56 5.63 -19.58
CA GLY A 82 -15.51 5.59 -20.70
C GLY A 82 -14.93 6.22 -21.96
N SER A 83 -15.69 6.15 -23.06
CA SER A 83 -15.32 6.75 -24.35
C SER A 83 -15.36 8.28 -24.34
N SER A 84 -15.91 8.90 -23.29
CA SER A 84 -15.98 10.36 -23.13
C SER A 84 -14.91 10.87 -22.16
N SER A 85 -14.37 12.06 -22.45
CA SER A 85 -13.35 12.76 -21.66
C SER A 85 -13.78 13.14 -20.23
N THR A 86 -15.05 12.93 -19.86
CA THR A 86 -15.62 13.29 -18.56
C THR A 86 -15.65 12.15 -17.56
N THR A 87 -15.36 10.91 -17.98
CA THR A 87 -15.35 9.73 -17.09
C THR A 87 -13.92 9.42 -16.70
N THR A 88 -13.42 10.07 -15.64
CA THR A 88 -12.01 10.01 -15.26
C THR A 88 -11.75 8.82 -14.34
N ASP A 89 -12.00 8.92 -13.04
CA ASP A 89 -11.63 7.89 -12.06
C ASP A 89 -12.82 6.99 -11.65
N PHE A 90 -12.51 5.79 -11.16
CA PHE A 90 -13.45 5.02 -10.35
C PHE A 90 -13.01 5.04 -8.89
N VAL A 91 -13.87 5.61 -8.05
CA VAL A 91 -13.64 5.71 -6.61
C VAL A 91 -14.41 4.60 -5.91
N PHE A 92 -13.70 3.75 -5.17
CA PHE A 92 -14.34 2.71 -4.38
C PHE A 92 -15.20 3.30 -3.24
N PRO A 93 -16.40 2.76 -2.96
CA PRO A 93 -17.17 3.16 -1.79
C PRO A 93 -16.45 2.74 -0.51
N THR A 94 -16.50 3.58 0.51
CA THR A 94 -15.88 3.30 1.83
C THR A 94 -16.62 2.22 2.63
N THR A 95 -17.82 1.83 2.20
CA THR A 95 -18.57 0.71 2.79
C THR A 95 -18.01 -0.66 2.39
N VAL A 96 -17.22 -0.71 1.31
CA VAL A 96 -16.56 -1.93 0.84
C VAL A 96 -15.26 -2.13 1.62
N THR A 97 -15.09 -3.32 2.19
CA THR A 97 -13.88 -3.70 2.95
C THR A 97 -13.14 -4.87 2.31
N ASN A 98 -13.73 -5.53 1.32
CA ASN A 98 -13.09 -6.60 0.58
C ASN A 98 -13.42 -6.55 -0.91
N VAL A 99 -12.40 -6.54 -1.75
CA VAL A 99 -12.50 -6.63 -3.20
C VAL A 99 -11.67 -7.81 -3.64
N THR A 100 -12.28 -8.79 -4.28
CA THR A 100 -11.55 -10.01 -4.66
C THR A 100 -11.99 -10.55 -6.00
N SER A 101 -11.07 -11.19 -6.71
CA SER A 101 -11.40 -12.01 -7.87
C SER A 101 -11.25 -13.49 -7.55
N THR A 102 -12.19 -14.28 -8.07
CA THR A 102 -12.05 -15.75 -8.18
C THR A 102 -12.03 -16.21 -9.63
N TYR A 103 -11.84 -15.29 -10.59
CA TYR A 103 -11.67 -15.66 -11.99
C TYR A 103 -10.40 -16.50 -12.16
N SER A 104 -10.53 -17.63 -12.84
CA SER A 104 -9.42 -18.52 -13.20
C SER A 104 -9.57 -18.96 -14.64
N SER A 105 -8.45 -18.97 -15.36
CA SER A 105 -8.38 -19.37 -16.77
C SER A 105 -6.99 -19.90 -17.09
N SER A 106 -6.94 -21.01 -17.82
CA SER A 106 -5.69 -21.53 -18.39
C SER A 106 -5.12 -20.64 -19.50
N TYR A 107 -5.95 -19.77 -20.10
CA TYR A 107 -5.57 -18.93 -21.24
C TYR A 107 -5.17 -17.52 -20.84
N LEU A 108 -5.96 -16.87 -19.98
CA LEU A 108 -5.77 -15.46 -19.61
C LEU A 108 -5.05 -15.26 -18.26
N GLY A 109 -4.79 -16.36 -17.56
CA GLY A 109 -4.29 -16.38 -16.19
C GLY A 109 -5.40 -16.23 -15.16
N ASN A 110 -5.00 -16.29 -13.90
CA ASN A 110 -5.90 -16.06 -12.76
C ASN A 110 -6.02 -14.57 -12.46
N GLY A 111 -7.19 -14.16 -11.98
CA GLY A 111 -7.47 -12.80 -11.57
C GLY A 111 -8.23 -11.97 -12.61
N THR A 112 -9.07 -11.07 -12.12
CA THR A 112 -9.80 -10.12 -12.96
C THR A 112 -8.90 -8.96 -13.34
N ARG A 113 -8.84 -8.67 -14.65
CA ARG A 113 -8.11 -7.53 -15.19
C ARG A 113 -8.95 -6.26 -15.09
N VAL A 114 -8.47 -5.28 -14.35
CA VAL A 114 -9.03 -3.94 -14.25
C VAL A 114 -8.30 -3.06 -15.25
N GLN A 115 -8.96 -2.76 -16.37
CA GLN A 115 -8.33 -2.12 -17.52
C GLN A 115 -8.93 -0.73 -17.79
N PRO A 116 -8.12 0.29 -18.09
CA PRO A 116 -8.66 1.55 -18.59
C PRO A 116 -9.51 1.35 -19.85
N TYR A 117 -10.57 2.14 -19.99
CA TYR A 117 -11.41 2.15 -21.17
C TYR A 117 -10.64 2.74 -22.36
N SER A 118 -10.55 1.98 -23.45
CA SER A 118 -9.67 2.18 -24.62
C SER A 118 -8.18 1.87 -24.39
N SER A 119 -7.61 1.04 -25.26
CA SER A 119 -6.17 0.78 -25.37
C SER A 119 -5.38 1.98 -25.92
N TYR A 120 -6.05 3.08 -26.24
CA TYR A 120 -5.50 4.31 -26.81
C TYR A 120 -5.74 5.49 -25.87
N VAL A 121 -5.14 5.39 -24.69
CA VAL A 121 -4.71 6.52 -23.84
C VAL A 121 -5.67 7.74 -23.82
N ALA A 122 -6.83 7.59 -23.19
CA ALA A 122 -7.30 8.69 -22.37
C ALA A 122 -6.40 8.70 -21.13
N LYS A 123 -5.43 9.63 -21.08
CA LYS A 123 -4.62 9.85 -19.87
C LYS A 123 -5.56 10.16 -18.70
N GLY A 124 -5.39 9.48 -17.58
CA GLY A 124 -5.98 9.90 -16.30
C GLY A 124 -7.23 9.15 -15.84
N THR A 125 -7.44 7.89 -16.25
CA THR A 125 -8.40 7.02 -15.57
C THR A 125 -7.71 6.08 -14.60
N ARG A 126 -8.04 6.25 -13.32
CA ARG A 126 -7.43 5.53 -12.21
C ARG A 126 -8.49 4.80 -11.41
N VAL A 127 -8.03 3.77 -10.72
CA VAL A 127 -8.76 3.20 -9.59
C VAL A 127 -8.32 3.95 -8.33
N VAL A 128 -9.28 4.50 -7.58
CA VAL A 128 -9.00 5.33 -6.42
C VAL A 128 -9.61 4.67 -5.17
N PHE A 129 -8.76 4.46 -4.16
CA PHE A 129 -9.18 4.14 -2.80
C PHE A 129 -9.24 5.44 -2.00
N PRO A 130 -10.43 5.96 -1.69
CA PRO A 130 -10.57 7.28 -1.06
C PRO A 130 -10.24 7.24 0.43
N ALA A 131 -10.06 8.43 1.02
CA ALA A 131 -9.99 8.61 2.46
C ALA A 131 -11.14 7.88 3.18
N GLY A 132 -10.83 7.15 4.25
CA GLY A 132 -11.79 6.34 5.00
C GLY A 132 -12.06 4.95 4.41
N PHE A 133 -11.54 4.62 3.22
CA PHE A 133 -11.52 3.24 2.75
C PHE A 133 -10.60 2.41 3.66
N ASN A 134 -11.08 1.26 4.13
CA ASN A 134 -10.32 0.36 4.98
C ASN A 134 -10.62 -1.08 4.58
N GLY A 135 -9.71 -1.73 3.86
CA GLY A 135 -10.00 -3.03 3.30
C GLY A 135 -8.88 -3.75 2.58
N THR A 136 -9.23 -4.93 2.06
CA THR A 136 -8.34 -5.79 1.29
C THR A 136 -8.77 -5.86 -0.17
N VAL A 137 -7.79 -5.84 -1.07
CA VAL A 137 -7.93 -6.06 -2.50
C VAL A 137 -7.09 -7.28 -2.86
N SER A 138 -7.69 -8.30 -3.45
CA SER A 138 -6.99 -9.56 -3.70
C SER A 138 -7.25 -10.19 -5.06
N ASN A 139 -6.24 -10.86 -5.60
CA ASN A 139 -6.30 -11.60 -6.87
C ASN A 139 -6.70 -10.73 -8.08
N MET A 140 -6.40 -9.44 -8.04
CA MET A 140 -6.74 -8.48 -9.11
C MET A 140 -5.49 -8.15 -9.95
N ILE A 141 -5.71 -7.83 -11.22
CA ILE A 141 -4.66 -7.34 -12.12
C ILE A 141 -5.01 -5.92 -12.54
N PHE A 142 -4.23 -4.94 -12.11
CA PHE A 142 -4.41 -3.53 -12.48
C PHE A 142 -3.54 -3.19 -13.69
N GLU A 143 -4.19 -2.96 -14.83
CA GLU A 143 -3.53 -2.52 -16.07
C GLU A 143 -3.47 -1.00 -16.19
N GLY A 144 -4.28 -0.30 -15.38
CA GLY A 144 -4.26 1.15 -15.21
C GLY A 144 -3.58 1.59 -13.92
N GLU A 145 -3.49 2.90 -13.73
CA GLU A 145 -2.99 3.54 -12.52
C GLU A 145 -3.90 3.25 -11.31
N VAL A 146 -3.29 3.07 -10.15
CA VAL A 146 -3.97 2.89 -8.85
C VAL A 146 -3.53 4.00 -7.91
N SER A 147 -4.48 4.64 -7.24
CA SER A 147 -4.19 5.67 -6.23
C SER A 147 -4.85 5.32 -4.90
N VAL A 148 -4.09 5.50 -3.82
CA VAL A 148 -4.56 5.35 -2.45
C VAL A 148 -4.44 6.71 -1.80
N GLU A 149 -5.58 7.34 -1.50
CA GLU A 149 -5.58 8.71 -0.99
C GLU A 149 -5.27 8.76 0.52
N ALA A 150 -4.84 9.92 0.99
CA ALA A 150 -4.52 10.15 2.40
C ALA A 150 -5.71 9.78 3.31
N GLY A 151 -5.45 9.06 4.40
CA GLY A 151 -6.47 8.55 5.31
C GLY A 151 -7.17 7.26 4.86
N ALA A 152 -6.75 6.65 3.75
CA ALA A 152 -7.13 5.28 3.38
C ALA A 152 -6.17 4.24 4.01
N ASN A 153 -6.67 3.03 4.23
CA ASN A 153 -5.90 1.86 4.67
C ASN A 153 -6.20 0.66 3.74
N VAL A 154 -5.23 0.25 2.92
CA VAL A 154 -5.45 -0.77 1.88
C VAL A 154 -4.43 -1.89 1.97
N THR A 155 -4.89 -3.13 2.03
CA THR A 155 -4.03 -4.30 1.81
C THR A 155 -4.24 -4.82 0.39
N PHE A 156 -3.20 -4.82 -0.42
CA PHE A 156 -3.16 -5.49 -1.72
C PHE A 156 -2.48 -6.85 -1.57
N ASP A 157 -3.20 -7.93 -1.82
CA ASP A 157 -2.72 -9.31 -1.64
C ASP A 157 -2.84 -10.09 -2.94
N ASN A 158 -1.73 -10.63 -3.45
CA ASN A 158 -1.70 -11.34 -4.72
C ASN A 158 -2.28 -10.48 -5.86
N VAL A 159 -1.80 -9.25 -5.96
CA VAL A 159 -2.20 -8.27 -6.97
C VAL A 159 -1.06 -8.00 -7.94
N THR A 160 -1.39 -7.67 -9.19
CA THR A 160 -0.39 -7.21 -10.18
C THR A 160 -0.63 -5.76 -10.57
N PHE A 161 0.40 -4.92 -10.52
CA PHE A 161 0.38 -3.53 -10.99
C PHE A 161 1.21 -3.37 -12.27
N TYR A 162 0.60 -2.93 -13.37
CA TYR A 162 1.32 -2.62 -14.62
C TYR A 162 1.64 -1.13 -14.82
N LYS A 163 0.96 -0.24 -14.11
CA LYS A 163 1.15 1.22 -14.19
C LYS A 163 1.46 1.85 -12.83
N GLY A 164 1.95 1.03 -11.90
CA GLY A 164 2.37 1.46 -10.56
C GLY A 164 1.22 1.74 -9.60
N LEU A 165 1.61 2.31 -8.46
CA LEU A 165 0.75 2.72 -7.34
C LEU A 165 1.18 4.12 -6.90
N ASP A 166 0.22 5.03 -6.79
CA ASP A 166 0.37 6.34 -6.15
C ASP A 166 -0.20 6.26 -4.72
N ASN A 167 0.68 6.06 -3.74
CA ASN A 167 0.29 5.89 -2.34
C ASN A 167 0.44 7.19 -1.53
N LYS A 168 -0.67 7.72 -1.04
CA LYS A 168 -0.74 8.83 -0.08
C LYS A 168 -1.33 8.43 1.27
N GLY A 169 -1.95 7.25 1.34
CA GLY A 169 -2.48 6.65 2.56
C GLY A 169 -1.55 5.62 3.19
N THR A 170 -2.13 4.67 3.91
CA THR A 170 -1.44 3.50 4.45
C THR A 170 -1.75 2.30 3.56
N SER A 171 -0.72 1.72 2.95
CA SER A 171 -0.85 0.53 2.12
C SER A 171 0.08 -0.59 2.56
N THR A 172 -0.39 -1.82 2.41
CA THR A 172 0.44 -3.03 2.46
C THR A 172 0.30 -3.77 1.14
N VAL A 173 1.38 -3.89 0.39
CA VAL A 173 1.46 -4.67 -0.86
C VAL A 173 2.17 -5.98 -0.54
N LYS A 174 1.43 -7.09 -0.59
CA LYS A 174 1.95 -8.41 -0.23
C LYS A 174 1.69 -9.48 -1.28
N ASN A 175 2.62 -10.42 -1.41
CA ASN A 175 2.56 -11.54 -2.37
C ASN A 175 2.26 -11.07 -3.82
N SER A 176 2.66 -9.85 -4.15
CA SER A 176 2.18 -9.12 -5.33
C SER A 176 3.27 -8.99 -6.38
N THR A 177 2.91 -8.49 -7.56
CA THR A 177 3.84 -8.22 -8.66
C THR A 177 3.72 -6.77 -9.14
N VAL A 178 4.85 -6.13 -9.38
CA VAL A 178 4.98 -4.79 -9.96
C VAL A 178 5.75 -4.90 -11.26
N VAL A 179 5.16 -4.41 -12.35
CA VAL A 179 5.72 -4.52 -13.69
C VAL A 179 6.11 -3.15 -14.23
N GLN A 180 7.38 -3.00 -14.61
CA GLN A 180 7.98 -1.84 -15.32
C GLN A 180 7.87 -0.43 -14.70
N GLN A 181 7.07 -0.24 -13.67
CA GLN A 181 6.81 1.08 -13.09
C GLN A 181 7.22 1.11 -11.61
N ASP A 182 7.62 2.28 -11.15
CA ASP A 182 7.88 2.54 -9.75
C ASP A 182 6.59 2.42 -8.92
N LEU A 183 6.73 1.94 -7.68
CA LEU A 183 5.75 2.25 -6.65
C LEU A 183 6.14 3.60 -6.05
N THR A 184 5.19 4.54 -6.05
CA THR A 184 5.42 5.88 -5.52
C THR A 184 4.65 6.04 -4.22
N THR A 185 5.28 6.73 -3.28
CA THR A 185 4.63 7.17 -2.06
C THR A 185 4.99 8.63 -1.83
N THR A 186 4.02 9.42 -1.37
CA THR A 186 4.30 10.77 -0.83
C THR A 186 4.98 10.64 0.53
N ASP A 187 5.65 11.70 0.99
CA ASP A 187 6.43 11.68 2.23
C ASP A 187 5.60 11.34 3.48
N ASP A 188 4.28 11.61 3.47
CA ASP A 188 3.36 11.27 4.57
C ASP A 188 2.67 9.89 4.39
N GLY A 189 2.81 9.26 3.23
CA GLY A 189 2.21 7.96 2.94
C GLY A 189 3.04 6.82 3.52
N VAL A 190 2.39 5.79 4.06
CA VAL A 190 3.07 4.58 4.57
C VAL A 190 2.84 3.45 3.58
N LEU A 191 3.91 2.94 2.97
CA LEU A 191 3.84 1.81 2.05
C LEU A 191 4.68 0.65 2.58
N ASN A 192 4.03 -0.38 3.09
CA ASN A 192 4.66 -1.65 3.45
C ASN A 192 4.69 -2.56 2.23
N ILE A 193 5.85 -3.17 1.97
CA ILE A 193 6.02 -4.19 0.95
C ILE A 193 6.38 -5.50 1.64
N GLU A 194 5.74 -6.60 1.25
CA GLU A 194 5.97 -7.95 1.77
C GLU A 194 5.99 -8.97 0.62
N ASN A 195 7.05 -9.75 0.47
CA ASN A 195 7.15 -10.82 -0.56
C ASN A 195 6.66 -10.39 -1.95
N THR A 196 7.08 -9.21 -2.43
CA THR A 196 6.57 -8.63 -3.68
C THR A 196 7.65 -8.64 -4.75
N ARG A 197 7.27 -9.03 -5.97
CA ARG A 197 8.16 -9.14 -7.11
C ARG A 197 8.11 -7.90 -7.98
N PHE A 198 9.26 -7.26 -8.21
CA PHE A 198 9.45 -6.19 -9.19
C PHE A 198 10.09 -6.79 -10.44
N GLN A 199 9.49 -6.62 -11.61
CA GLN A 199 9.93 -7.27 -12.83
C GLN A 199 9.72 -6.42 -14.09
N ASN A 200 10.41 -6.80 -15.16
CA ASN A 200 10.21 -6.22 -16.48
C ASN A 200 8.94 -6.79 -17.18
N SER A 201 8.53 -6.19 -18.30
CA SER A 201 7.27 -6.52 -18.98
C SER A 201 7.18 -7.93 -19.50
N ASP A 202 8.31 -8.48 -19.94
CA ASP A 202 8.39 -9.82 -20.51
C ASP A 202 8.67 -10.91 -19.44
N ASN A 203 8.74 -10.51 -18.16
CA ASN A 203 9.03 -11.38 -17.02
C ASN A 203 10.37 -12.14 -17.14
N SER A 204 11.28 -11.70 -18.01
CA SER A 204 12.60 -12.31 -18.14
C SER A 204 13.52 -11.98 -16.96
N ALA A 205 13.25 -10.86 -16.27
CA ALA A 205 14.06 -10.42 -15.14
C ALA A 205 13.24 -9.73 -14.04
N GLY A 206 13.72 -9.86 -12.81
CA GLY A 206 13.09 -9.22 -11.66
C GLY A 206 13.69 -9.65 -10.33
N ILE A 207 13.26 -8.97 -9.29
CA ILE A 207 13.65 -9.18 -7.89
C ILE A 207 12.40 -9.42 -7.06
N THR A 208 12.47 -10.38 -6.14
CA THR A 208 11.47 -10.51 -5.08
C THR A 208 12.02 -9.91 -3.80
N LEU A 209 11.35 -8.87 -3.30
CA LEU A 209 11.71 -8.19 -2.08
C LEU A 209 10.89 -8.76 -0.91
N PRO A 210 11.51 -9.35 0.12
CA PRO A 210 10.80 -9.87 1.28
C PRO A 210 10.19 -8.74 2.13
N SER A 211 10.90 -7.62 2.26
CA SER A 211 10.40 -6.40 2.92
C SER A 211 11.13 -5.15 2.41
N ASN A 212 10.46 -4.01 2.41
CA ASN A 212 11.07 -2.70 2.17
C ASN A 212 11.52 -1.98 3.45
N LYS A 213 11.46 -2.64 4.62
CA LYS A 213 11.89 -2.05 5.89
C LYS A 213 13.39 -2.20 6.09
N ILE A 214 14.03 -1.10 6.44
CA ILE A 214 15.41 -1.03 6.92
C ILE A 214 15.35 -0.94 8.45
N SER A 215 16.27 -1.59 9.15
CA SER A 215 16.22 -1.58 10.62
C SER A 215 16.40 -0.15 11.17
N PRO A 216 15.73 0.21 12.28
CA PRO A 216 15.80 1.56 12.81
C PRO A 216 17.22 1.95 13.25
N ALA A 217 17.62 3.18 12.93
CA ALA A 217 18.80 3.81 13.51
C ALA A 217 18.44 4.60 14.78
N LYS A 218 19.44 5.07 15.53
CA LYS A 218 19.26 5.92 16.72
C LYS A 218 20.09 7.18 16.62
N VAL A 219 19.49 8.34 16.92
CA VAL A 219 20.21 9.62 16.92
C VAL A 219 21.44 9.55 17.83
N GLY A 220 22.58 9.99 17.31
CA GLY A 220 23.86 10.03 18.03
C GLY A 220 24.55 8.67 18.20
N ALA A 221 23.96 7.57 17.72
CA ALA A 221 24.57 6.25 17.74
C ALA A 221 25.17 5.89 16.37
N ALA A 222 26.31 5.21 16.39
CA ALA A 222 26.86 4.62 15.18
C ALA A 222 25.86 3.60 14.61
N TYR A 223 25.62 3.70 13.30
CA TYR A 223 24.71 2.83 12.56
C TYR A 223 25.48 2.17 11.41
N ASN A 224 25.19 0.89 11.19
CA ASN A 224 25.80 0.08 10.15
C ASN A 224 24.84 -1.06 9.77
N GLU A 225 24.24 -0.98 8.59
CA GLU A 225 23.32 -2.00 8.07
C GLU A 225 23.59 -2.28 6.60
N SER A 226 23.75 -3.56 6.27
CA SER A 226 23.88 -4.02 4.89
C SER A 226 22.52 -4.23 4.24
N VAL A 227 22.30 -3.58 3.11
CA VAL A 227 21.16 -3.80 2.23
C VAL A 227 21.59 -4.76 1.13
N THR A 228 20.97 -5.94 1.12
CA THR A 228 21.30 -7.02 0.19
C THR A 228 20.16 -7.25 -0.78
N ILE A 229 20.50 -7.34 -2.06
CA ILE A 229 19.55 -7.45 -3.16
C ILE A 229 19.91 -8.69 -3.99
N PRO A 230 19.09 -9.76 -3.97
CA PRO A 230 19.35 -10.95 -4.76
C PRO A 230 19.07 -10.68 -6.25
N TRP A 231 19.82 -11.31 -7.15
CA TRP A 231 19.53 -11.29 -8.59
C TRP A 231 19.14 -12.68 -9.13
N ALA A 232 18.21 -12.70 -10.10
CA ALA A 232 17.57 -13.94 -10.57
C ALA A 232 18.40 -14.70 -11.63
N ALA A 233 18.92 -14.04 -12.68
CA ALA A 233 19.85 -14.61 -13.65
C ALA A 233 20.33 -13.57 -14.69
N ALA A 234 21.62 -13.21 -14.61
CA ALA A 234 22.55 -12.94 -15.71
C ALA A 234 23.91 -12.70 -15.05
N SER A 235 25.01 -13.14 -15.67
CA SER A 235 26.37 -13.22 -15.12
C SER A 235 27.05 -11.88 -14.79
N LYS A 236 26.29 -10.79 -14.77
CA LYS A 236 26.75 -9.45 -14.44
C LYS A 236 25.76 -8.90 -13.43
N GLY A 237 26.29 -8.38 -12.34
CA GLY A 237 25.46 -7.86 -11.28
C GLY A 237 24.62 -6.66 -11.69
N TYR A 238 24.01 -6.00 -10.72
CA TYR A 238 23.45 -4.68 -10.99
C TYR A 238 24.58 -3.73 -11.41
N ASP A 239 24.27 -2.80 -12.31
CA ASP A 239 25.23 -1.79 -12.75
C ASP A 239 25.40 -0.71 -11.68
N THR A 240 24.27 -0.27 -11.11
CA THR A 240 24.26 0.72 -10.04
C THR A 240 23.18 0.40 -9.02
N PHE A 241 23.51 0.62 -7.76
CA PHE A 241 22.58 0.70 -6.65
C PHE A 241 22.82 2.01 -5.91
N THR A 242 21.78 2.82 -5.79
CA THR A 242 21.85 4.11 -5.12
C THR A 242 20.67 4.27 -4.17
N MET A 243 20.88 5.05 -3.11
CA MET A 243 19.82 5.45 -2.19
C MET A 243 19.77 6.96 -2.11
N ALA A 244 18.62 7.53 -2.46
CA ALA A 244 18.33 8.94 -2.25
C ALA A 244 17.53 9.12 -0.95
N ASN A 245 17.63 10.32 -0.37
CA ASN A 245 16.89 10.74 0.83
C ASN A 245 17.23 9.96 2.11
N LEU A 246 18.45 9.43 2.22
CA LEU A 246 18.97 8.91 3.48
C LEU A 246 18.87 9.98 4.59
N PRO A 247 18.58 9.59 5.85
CA PRO A 247 18.64 10.51 6.99
C PRO A 247 20.00 11.19 7.12
N ASP A 248 20.00 12.45 7.57
CA ASP A 248 21.23 13.24 7.76
C ASP A 248 22.22 12.51 8.67
N GLY A 249 23.49 12.48 8.26
CA GLY A 249 24.56 11.76 8.96
C GLY A 249 24.72 10.29 8.54
N LEU A 250 23.86 9.79 7.65
CA LEU A 250 24.01 8.46 7.03
C LEU A 250 24.47 8.57 5.58
N THR A 251 25.25 7.59 5.15
CA THR A 251 25.77 7.47 3.79
C THR A 251 25.64 6.03 3.30
N LEU A 252 25.62 5.85 1.98
CA LEU A 252 25.66 4.53 1.35
C LEU A 252 27.08 4.26 0.83
N SER A 253 27.63 3.08 1.14
CA SER A 253 28.86 2.62 0.52
C SER A 253 28.67 2.38 -0.98
N PRO A 254 29.76 2.32 -1.77
CA PRO A 254 29.69 1.69 -3.08
C PRO A 254 29.07 0.30 -2.99
N MET A 255 28.32 -0.08 -4.02
CA MET A 255 27.76 -1.41 -4.15
C MET A 255 28.85 -2.43 -4.48
N GLU A 256 28.77 -3.58 -3.82
CA GLU A 256 29.62 -4.74 -4.08
C GLU A 256 28.78 -5.88 -4.67
N ASN A 257 29.26 -6.43 -5.78
CA ASN A 257 28.61 -7.50 -6.53
C ASN A 257 29.26 -8.85 -6.19
N ASP A 258 28.51 -9.75 -5.56
CA ASP A 258 28.94 -11.11 -5.26
C ASP A 258 28.34 -12.08 -6.30
N VAL A 259 29.18 -12.43 -7.29
CA VAL A 259 28.82 -13.34 -8.38
C VAL A 259 28.49 -14.75 -7.88
N ALA A 260 29.19 -15.22 -6.85
CA ALA A 260 29.01 -16.57 -6.32
C ALA A 260 27.69 -16.69 -5.55
N ALA A 261 27.42 -15.74 -4.66
CA ALA A 261 26.18 -15.71 -3.86
C ALA A 261 24.98 -15.08 -4.59
N ARG A 262 25.21 -14.57 -5.81
CA ARG A 262 24.21 -13.96 -6.68
C ARG A 262 23.45 -12.79 -6.04
N LYS A 263 24.21 -11.85 -5.46
CA LYS A 263 23.65 -10.71 -4.73
C LYS A 263 24.50 -9.46 -4.90
N SER A 264 23.85 -8.31 -4.83
CA SER A 264 24.51 -7.03 -4.60
C SER A 264 24.31 -6.60 -3.17
N THR A 265 25.35 -6.06 -2.55
CA THR A 265 25.31 -5.55 -1.19
C THR A 265 25.84 -4.13 -1.16
N ALA A 266 25.17 -3.24 -0.44
CA ALA A 266 25.72 -1.95 -0.06
C ALA A 266 25.40 -1.70 1.42
N THR A 267 26.23 -0.92 2.10
CA THR A 267 26.11 -0.68 3.53
C THR A 267 25.71 0.76 3.77
N ILE A 268 24.60 0.95 4.50
CA ILE A 268 24.23 2.23 5.08
C ILE A 268 25.01 2.39 6.37
N SER A 269 25.77 3.48 6.49
CA SER A 269 26.58 3.72 7.69
C SER A 269 26.69 5.19 8.05
N GLY A 270 26.99 5.46 9.31
CA GLY A 270 27.22 6.80 9.83
C GLY A 270 26.64 7.01 11.22
N THR A 271 26.29 8.24 11.56
CA THR A 271 25.69 8.61 12.84
C THR A 271 24.57 9.60 12.57
N PRO A 272 23.30 9.20 12.66
CA PRO A 272 22.21 10.07 12.29
C PRO A 272 22.02 11.17 13.34
N THR A 273 21.61 12.35 12.90
CA THR A 273 21.53 13.55 13.75
C THR A 273 20.10 13.93 14.14
N THR A 274 19.10 13.47 13.39
CA THR A 274 17.69 13.89 13.56
C THR A 274 16.77 12.68 13.62
N ALA A 275 15.89 12.64 14.62
CA ALA A 275 14.89 11.59 14.76
C ALA A 275 13.76 11.79 13.74
N GLN A 276 13.37 10.72 13.05
CA GLN A 276 12.37 10.72 11.97
C GLN A 276 11.65 9.38 11.94
N LYS A 277 10.36 9.38 11.57
CA LYS A 277 9.58 8.15 11.39
C LYS A 277 9.09 8.03 9.96
N ASN A 278 9.00 6.80 9.46
CA ASN A 278 8.54 6.44 8.13
C ASN A 278 9.30 7.19 7.02
N ARG A 279 10.61 7.45 7.20
CA ARG A 279 11.39 8.15 6.19
C ARG A 279 11.48 7.28 4.94
N VAL A 280 11.02 7.82 3.82
CA VAL A 280 11.09 7.15 2.52
C VAL A 280 12.48 7.37 1.91
N VAL A 281 13.26 6.30 1.87
CA VAL A 281 14.55 6.22 1.17
C VAL A 281 14.30 5.58 -0.19
N ARG A 282 14.69 6.26 -1.28
CA ARG A 282 14.45 5.74 -2.63
C ARG A 282 15.64 4.93 -3.10
N ALA A 283 15.48 3.62 -3.13
CA ALA A 283 16.48 2.69 -3.60
C ALA A 283 16.32 2.48 -5.11
N THR A 284 17.26 2.98 -5.91
CA THR A 284 17.26 2.80 -7.36
C THR A 284 18.26 1.73 -7.76
N ILE A 285 17.76 0.73 -8.46
CA ILE A 285 18.54 -0.39 -9.01
C ILE A 285 18.52 -0.27 -10.53
N LYS A 286 19.71 -0.28 -11.15
CA LYS A 286 19.84 -0.32 -12.61
C LYS A 286 20.50 -1.60 -13.07
N ASN A 287 19.96 -2.18 -14.14
CA ASN A 287 20.49 -3.37 -14.77
C ASN A 287 20.54 -3.18 -16.29
N GLY A 288 21.59 -2.53 -16.78
CA GLY A 288 21.85 -2.27 -18.18
C GLY A 288 20.68 -1.61 -18.90
N THR A 289 20.32 -2.18 -20.04
CA THR A 289 19.12 -1.80 -20.80
C THR A 289 17.90 -2.65 -20.41
N SER A 290 18.01 -3.54 -19.42
CA SER A 290 16.96 -4.51 -19.09
C SER A 290 15.86 -3.90 -18.23
N TYR A 291 16.24 -3.13 -17.20
CA TYR A 291 15.28 -2.40 -16.34
C TYR A 291 15.99 -1.43 -15.39
N ASP A 292 15.26 -0.39 -15.02
CA ASP A 292 15.51 0.47 -13.88
C ASP A 292 14.30 0.35 -12.93
N PHE A 293 14.51 0.06 -11.65
CA PHE A 293 13.45 0.08 -10.64
C PHE A 293 13.81 1.06 -9.53
N THR A 294 12.85 1.88 -9.12
CA THR A 294 12.91 2.62 -7.85
C THR A 294 11.98 1.99 -6.84
N ILE A 295 12.55 1.54 -5.73
CA ILE A 295 11.83 0.92 -4.63
C ILE A 295 11.79 1.92 -3.46
N PRO A 296 10.59 2.27 -2.95
CA PRO A 296 10.48 3.05 -1.73
C PRO A 296 10.81 2.15 -0.51
N MET A 297 11.97 2.37 0.08
CA MET A 297 12.39 1.74 1.34
C MET A 297 11.96 2.62 2.52
N MET A 298 11.58 1.99 3.63
CA MET A 298 11.20 2.69 4.86
C MET A 298 12.30 2.56 5.89
N MET A 299 12.73 3.69 6.45
CA MET A 299 13.73 3.76 7.50
C MET A 299 13.24 4.66 8.64
N ASP A 300 13.44 4.20 9.87
CA ASP A 300 13.18 4.99 11.07
C ASP A 300 14.51 5.45 11.69
N VAL A 301 14.51 6.66 12.26
CA VAL A 301 15.55 7.13 13.17
C VAL A 301 14.90 7.46 14.50
N GLU A 302 15.15 6.61 15.49
CA GLU A 302 14.63 6.78 16.83
C GLU A 302 15.37 7.89 17.58
N LYS A 303 14.69 8.50 18.55
CA LYS A 303 15.35 9.43 19.48
C LYS A 303 16.46 8.70 20.23
N GLY A 304 17.63 9.32 20.32
CA GLY A 304 18.73 8.84 21.14
C GLY A 304 18.31 8.80 22.61
N THR A 305 18.88 7.86 23.36
CA THR A 305 18.76 7.83 24.82
C THR A 305 19.56 9.00 25.40
N VAL A 306 18.87 9.94 26.04
CA VAL A 306 19.51 10.94 26.90
C VAL A 306 19.94 10.23 28.16
N ALA A 307 21.25 10.03 28.34
CA ALA A 307 21.78 9.62 29.63
C ALA A 307 21.62 10.81 30.58
N VAL A 308 20.66 10.74 31.50
CA VAL A 308 20.61 11.66 32.63
C VAL A 308 21.81 11.29 33.51
N PRO A 309 22.75 12.21 33.77
CA PRO A 309 23.83 11.94 34.70
C PRO A 309 23.21 11.48 36.02
N THR A 310 23.66 10.34 36.55
CA THR A 310 23.28 9.94 37.91
C THR A 310 23.69 11.07 38.83
N ALA A 311 22.73 11.77 39.45
CA ALA A 311 23.02 12.82 40.41
C ALA A 311 23.78 12.17 41.58
N THR A 312 25.09 12.39 41.63
CA THR A 312 25.96 11.84 42.69
C THR A 312 25.93 12.70 43.94
N ASN A 313 25.58 13.99 43.81
CA ASN A 313 25.46 14.93 44.93
C ASN A 313 24.13 15.70 44.81
N TYR A 314 23.27 15.54 45.80
CA TYR A 314 22.22 16.51 46.09
C TYR A 314 22.85 17.57 47.00
N ASP A 315 23.14 18.75 46.46
CA ASP A 315 23.60 19.86 47.29
C ASP A 315 22.37 20.47 47.97
N TYR A 316 22.25 20.25 49.28
CA TYR A 316 21.21 20.84 50.10
C TYR A 316 21.75 22.14 50.70
N ASP A 317 21.43 23.29 50.08
CA ASP A 317 21.63 24.61 50.67
C ASP A 317 20.54 24.87 51.72
N GLY A 318 20.58 24.07 52.79
CA GLY A 318 19.70 24.22 53.93
C GLY A 318 20.25 25.23 54.90
N GLN A 319 19.79 26.48 54.81
CA GLN A 319 19.70 27.31 56.01
C GLN A 319 18.73 26.60 56.97
N GLU A 320 19.19 26.23 58.17
CA GLU A 320 18.35 25.67 59.23
C GLU A 320 17.26 26.68 59.63
N HIS A 321 16.09 26.57 59.01
CA HIS A 321 14.86 27.15 59.53
C HIS A 321 13.96 26.02 60.03
N ASN A 322 13.80 25.96 61.36
CA ASN A 322 12.85 25.09 62.04
C ASN A 322 11.47 25.20 61.38
N GLY A 323 10.98 24.07 60.81
CA GLY A 323 9.59 23.92 60.35
C GLY A 323 9.34 23.99 58.84
N TYR A 324 10.36 23.96 57.98
CA TYR A 324 10.17 23.96 56.52
C TYR A 324 10.01 22.52 55.97
N ASP A 325 8.85 22.21 55.39
CA ASP A 325 8.58 20.93 54.74
C ASP A 325 9.25 20.88 53.35
N ILE A 326 10.37 20.16 53.29
CA ILE A 326 11.21 19.97 52.10
C ILE A 326 10.52 19.17 50.99
N SER A 327 9.40 18.47 51.27
CA SER A 327 8.68 17.69 50.27
C SER A 327 7.96 18.54 49.21
N ALA A 328 7.74 19.83 49.50
CA ALA A 328 7.02 20.76 48.61
C ALA A 328 7.93 21.61 47.69
N HIS A 329 9.26 21.58 47.87
CA HIS A 329 10.18 22.54 47.25
C HIS A 329 11.42 21.92 46.58
N LEU A 330 11.34 20.66 46.15
CA LEU A 330 12.40 20.05 45.35
C LEU A 330 12.33 20.53 43.89
N ASN A 331 12.90 21.71 43.61
CA ASN A 331 13.16 22.13 42.23
C ASN A 331 14.46 21.49 41.74
N VAL A 332 14.35 20.37 41.03
CA VAL A 332 15.48 19.77 40.30
C VAL A 332 15.74 20.61 39.05
N ALA A 333 16.74 21.49 39.11
CA ALA A 333 17.25 22.19 37.93
C ALA A 333 18.27 21.30 37.21
N ILE A 334 17.90 20.76 36.04
CA ILE A 334 18.83 20.03 35.18
C ILE A 334 19.53 21.05 34.28
N ASN A 335 20.70 21.52 34.71
CA ASN A 335 21.59 22.33 33.88
C ASN A 335 22.66 21.42 33.26
N GLY A 336 22.48 21.07 31.99
CA GLY A 336 23.47 20.35 31.20
C GLY A 336 23.56 20.94 29.81
N THR A 337 24.78 21.18 29.34
CA THR A 337 25.05 21.60 27.96
C THR A 337 24.96 20.37 27.05
N ILE A 338 24.17 20.48 25.98
CA ILE A 338 24.10 19.49 24.91
C ILE A 338 25.47 19.47 24.22
N ALA A 339 26.16 18.33 24.25
CA ALA A 339 27.38 18.08 23.50
C ALA A 339 27.06 17.42 22.16
#